data_AF-A0A9D9SBL1-F1
#
_entry.id   AF-A0A9D9SBL1-F1
#
_cell.length_a   1.000
_cell.length_b   1.000
_cell.length_c   1.000
_cell.angle_alpha   90.00
_cell.angle_beta   90.00
_cell.angle_gamma   90.00
#
_symmetry.space_group_name_H-M   'P 1'
#
loop_
_entity.id
_entity.type
_entity.pdbx_description
1 polymer ?
#
loop_
_entity_poly.entity_id
_entity_poly.type
_entity_poly.pdbx_seq_one_letter_code
_entity_poly.pdbx_strand_id
1 'polypeptide(L)'
;MPLAFVVVLAAAGFLPGSSAQAGEGAVIEATTAAGERVQLLPDGRWKFIDQAKQAEAKKIADTYPENHLRPEGAQGGWFGTRTLMPGDKDYNRGTLNPKMR
;
A
#
# COMPACT_ATOMS: atom_id res chain seq x y z
N MET A 1 2.68 -46.24 11.85
CA MET A 1 1.24 -46.03 12.12
C MET A 1 1.10 -44.74 12.90
N PRO A 2 0.56 -43.68 12.29
CA PRO A 2 0.69 -42.31 12.81
C PRO A 2 -0.27 -42.03 13.97
N LEU A 3 0.25 -41.45 15.05
CA LEU A 3 -0.56 -40.81 16.08
C LEU A 3 -1.24 -39.58 15.48
N ALA A 4 -2.56 -39.64 15.34
CA ALA A 4 -3.38 -38.50 14.96
C ALA A 4 -3.41 -37.48 16.11
N PHE A 5 -2.78 -36.32 15.90
CA PHE A 5 -2.98 -35.14 16.73
C PHE A 5 -4.35 -34.54 16.37
N VAL A 6 -5.35 -34.82 17.20
CA VAL A 6 -6.66 -34.14 17.15
C VAL A 6 -6.45 -32.71 17.65
N VAL A 7 -6.45 -31.73 16.76
CA VAL A 7 -6.53 -30.31 17.13
C VAL A 7 -7.97 -30.04 17.54
N VAL A 8 -8.16 -29.84 18.84
CA VAL A 8 -9.42 -29.38 19.43
C VAL A 8 -9.67 -27.94 18.99
N LEU A 9 -10.79 -27.73 18.30
CA LEU A 9 -11.31 -26.43 17.89
C LEU A 9 -11.79 -25.67 19.14
N ALA A 10 -10.95 -24.80 19.69
CA ALA A 10 -11.34 -23.92 20.78
C ALA A 10 -12.15 -22.73 20.23
N ALA A 11 -13.47 -22.79 20.37
CA ALA A 11 -14.36 -21.66 20.22
C ALA A 11 -14.04 -20.62 21.32
N ALA A 12 -13.49 -19.47 20.93
CA ALA A 12 -13.20 -18.37 21.84
C ALA A 12 -13.72 -17.04 21.29
N GLY A 13 -14.75 -16.52 21.97
CA GLY A 13 -14.96 -15.08 22.18
C GLY A 13 -15.58 -14.29 21.01
N PHE A 14 -16.91 -14.23 20.98
CA PHE A 14 -17.63 -13.13 20.34
C PHE A 14 -17.38 -11.85 21.14
N LEU A 15 -16.43 -11.00 20.70
CA LEU A 15 -16.33 -9.63 21.17
C LEU A 15 -17.42 -8.80 20.48
N PRO A 16 -18.23 -8.01 21.20
CA PRO A 16 -19.13 -7.07 20.54
C PRO A 16 -18.27 -5.99 19.89
N GLY A 17 -18.00 -6.14 18.59
CA GLY A 17 -17.50 -5.05 17.78
C GLY A 17 -18.59 -4.00 17.69
N SER A 18 -18.42 -2.86 18.37
CA SER A 18 -19.20 -1.67 18.09
C SER A 18 -19.00 -1.32 16.61
N SER A 19 -19.98 -1.67 15.78
CA SER A 19 -20.05 -1.24 14.40
C SER A 19 -20.31 0.26 14.40
N ALA A 20 -19.23 1.04 14.41
CA ALA A 20 -19.30 2.44 14.03
C ALA A 20 -19.88 2.48 12.61
N GLN A 21 -21.11 2.98 12.48
CA GLN A 21 -21.76 3.22 11.20
C GLN A 21 -21.02 4.39 10.53
N ALA A 22 -19.86 4.09 9.95
CA ALA A 22 -19.08 5.05 9.21
C ALA A 22 -19.89 5.45 7.97
N GLY A 23 -20.24 6.73 7.88
CA GLY A 23 -20.86 7.28 6.67
C GLY A 23 -19.94 7.07 5.47
N GLU A 24 -20.53 7.00 4.28
CA GLU A 24 -19.77 6.84 3.04
C GLU A 24 -18.73 7.96 2.92
N GLY A 25 -17.45 7.58 2.79
CA GLY A 25 -16.33 8.54 2.77
C GLY A 25 -15.64 8.80 4.12
N ALA A 26 -16.05 8.19 5.23
CA ALA A 26 -15.41 8.40 6.53
C ALA A 26 -14.11 7.59 6.69
N VAL A 27 -13.11 8.19 7.32
CA VAL A 27 -11.91 7.49 7.80
C VAL A 27 -12.29 6.72 9.07
N ILE A 28 -11.96 5.43 9.11
CA ILE A 28 -12.33 4.54 10.22
C ILE A 28 -11.06 4.18 11.00
N GLU A 29 -11.06 4.45 12.30
CA GLU A 29 -10.02 3.92 13.19
C GLU A 29 -10.34 2.47 13.55
N ALA A 30 -9.38 1.58 13.31
CA ALA A 30 -9.51 0.15 13.56
C ALA A 30 -8.23 -0.40 14.21
N THR A 31 -8.30 -1.65 14.65
CA THR A 31 -7.17 -2.36 15.25
C THR A 31 -6.91 -3.64 14.45
N THR A 32 -5.65 -3.88 14.07
CA THR A 32 -5.26 -5.11 13.39
C THR A 32 -5.39 -6.32 14.32
N ALA A 33 -5.39 -7.54 13.77
CA ALA A 33 -5.40 -8.76 14.58
C ALA A 33 -4.20 -8.88 15.55
N ALA A 34 -3.10 -8.18 15.25
CA ALA A 34 -1.92 -8.08 16.10
C ALA A 34 -2.02 -6.99 17.19
N GLY A 35 -3.14 -6.26 17.27
CA GLY A 35 -3.36 -5.21 18.28
C GLY A 35 -2.88 -3.81 17.87
N GLU A 36 -2.55 -3.59 16.60
CA GLU A 36 -1.98 -2.32 16.13
C GLU A 36 -3.07 -1.37 15.65
N ARG A 37 -2.99 -0.08 15.98
CA ARG A 37 -3.98 0.90 15.53
C ARG A 37 -3.72 1.34 14.09
N VAL A 38 -4.76 1.31 13.28
CA VAL A 38 -4.75 1.66 11.87
C VAL A 38 -5.92 2.57 11.52
N GLN A 39 -5.75 3.37 10.47
CA GLN A 39 -6.81 4.13 9.82
C GLN A 39 -7.14 3.49 8.49
N LEU A 40 -8.41 3.13 8.29
CA LEU A 40 -8.97 2.70 7.01
C LEU A 40 -9.43 3.96 6.27
N LEU A 41 -8.91 4.16 5.07
CA LEU A 41 -9.27 5.27 4.20
C LEU A 41 -10.44 4.86 3.29
N PRO A 42 -11.23 5.84 2.79
CA PRO A 42 -12.36 5.57 1.91
C PRO A 42 -12.01 4.94 0.55
N ASP A 43 -10.75 5.04 0.12
CA ASP A 43 -10.23 4.45 -1.12
C ASP A 43 -9.90 2.95 -0.96
N GLY A 44 -10.24 2.35 0.19
CA GLY A 44 -9.95 0.95 0.52
C GLY A 44 -8.50 0.73 0.99
N ARG A 45 -7.68 1.78 1.03
CA ARG A 45 -6.33 1.70 1.59
C ARG A 45 -6.39 1.83 3.10
N TRP A 46 -5.31 1.45 3.76
CA TRP A 46 -5.16 1.66 5.19
C TRP A 46 -3.74 2.10 5.52
N LYS A 47 -3.58 2.72 6.68
CA LYS A 47 -2.28 3.18 7.19
C LYS A 47 -2.18 2.95 8.69
N PHE A 48 -0.97 2.70 9.18
CA PHE A 48 -0.70 2.74 10.62
C PHE A 48 -0.87 4.15 11.16
N ILE A 49 -1.40 4.27 12.38
CA ILE A 49 -1.44 5.56 13.11
C ILE A 49 -0.02 5.93 13.58
N ASP A 50 0.77 4.92 13.93
CA ASP A 50 2.16 5.08 14.35
C ASP A 50 3.06 5.36 13.14
N GLN A 51 3.75 6.50 13.16
CA GLN A 51 4.65 6.93 12.10
C GLN A 51 5.89 6.03 11.96
N ALA A 52 6.40 5.46 13.06
CA ALA A 52 7.55 4.56 13.02
C ALA A 52 7.18 3.28 12.26
N LYS A 53 6.02 2.68 12.58
CA LYS A 53 5.49 1.51 11.87
C LYS A 53 5.15 1.80 10.43
N GLN A 54 4.65 3.01 10.13
CA GLN A 54 4.39 3.40 8.76
C GLN A 54 5.68 3.48 7.93
N ALA A 55 6.78 3.99 8.51
CA ALA A 55 8.07 4.01 7.86
C ALA A 55 8.65 2.60 7.64
N GLU A 56 8.49 1.69 8.59
CA GLU A 56 8.88 0.28 8.45
C GLU A 56 8.06 -0.43 7.38
N ALA A 57 6.73 -0.28 7.40
CA ALA A 57 5.85 -0.83 6.39
C ALA A 57 6.19 -0.30 4.98
N LYS A 58 6.58 0.98 4.88
CA LYS A 58 7.06 1.55 3.61
C LYS A 58 8.34 0.87 3.12
N LYS A 59 9.32 0.64 3.99
CA LYS A 59 10.55 -0.08 3.63
C LYS A 59 10.25 -1.49 3.11
N ILE A 60 9.29 -2.18 3.72
CA ILE A 60 8.84 -3.50 3.26
C ILE A 60 8.13 -3.37 1.91
N ALA A 61 7.25 -2.38 1.74
CA ALA A 61 6.60 -2.14 0.46
C ALA A 61 7.61 -1.87 -0.67
N ASP A 62 8.70 -1.17 -0.38
CA ASP A 62 9.77 -0.86 -1.33
C ASP A 62 10.62 -2.09 -1.72
N THR A 63 10.48 -3.26 -1.11
CA THR A 63 11.17 -4.48 -1.57
C THR A 63 10.46 -5.17 -2.73
N TYR A 64 9.17 -4.88 -2.92
CA TYR A 64 8.33 -5.49 -3.94
C TYR A 64 8.49 -4.74 -5.28
N PRO A 65 8.94 -5.42 -6.36
CA PRO A 65 9.19 -4.76 -7.65
C PRO A 65 7.92 -4.15 -8.25
N GLU A 66 6.74 -4.71 -7.97
CA GLU A 66 5.45 -4.18 -8.38
C GLU A 66 5.13 -2.80 -7.79
N ASN A 67 5.74 -2.44 -6.64
CA ASN A 67 5.58 -1.13 -6.02
C ASN A 67 6.56 -0.09 -6.57
N HIS A 68 7.52 -0.50 -7.41
CA HIS A 68 8.46 0.40 -8.08
C HIS A 68 7.78 1.09 -9.25
N LEU A 69 6.92 2.04 -8.92
CA LEU A 69 6.33 2.94 -9.88
C LEU A 69 7.41 3.78 -10.59
N ARG A 70 7.04 4.33 -11.75
CA ARG A 70 7.90 5.26 -12.48
C ARG A 70 8.35 6.41 -11.55
N PRO A 71 9.66 6.73 -11.50
CA PRO A 71 10.17 7.84 -10.70
C PRO A 71 9.47 9.17 -11.04
N GLU A 72 9.22 10.04 -10.05
CA GLU A 72 8.43 11.28 -10.22
C GLU A 72 8.99 12.22 -11.31
N GLY A 73 10.31 12.20 -11.54
CA GLY A 73 10.95 13.01 -12.58
C GLY A 73 11.14 12.31 -13.92
N ALA A 74 10.96 11.00 -14.01
CA ALA A 74 11.28 10.26 -15.21
C ALA A 74 10.11 10.26 -16.17
N GLN A 75 10.31 10.55 -17.46
CA GLN A 75 9.28 10.45 -18.48
C GLN A 75 9.07 9.00 -18.93
N GLY A 76 7.81 8.59 -19.12
CA GLY A 76 7.50 7.30 -19.75
C GLY A 76 7.98 7.28 -21.19
N GLY A 77 8.59 6.18 -21.62
CA GLY A 77 8.99 5.98 -23.00
C GLY A 77 7.87 5.41 -23.87
N TRP A 78 8.16 5.31 -25.15
CA TRP A 78 7.26 4.75 -26.15
C TRP A 78 6.84 3.32 -25.73
N PHE A 79 5.54 3.15 -25.47
CA PHE A 79 4.93 1.89 -25.01
C PHE A 79 5.58 1.23 -23.77
N GLY A 80 6.10 2.03 -22.83
CA GLY A 80 6.63 1.51 -21.56
C GLY A 80 7.95 0.73 -21.69
N THR A 81 8.60 0.78 -22.85
CA THR A 81 9.84 0.04 -23.13
C THR A 81 11.08 0.64 -22.48
N ARG A 82 11.06 1.93 -22.16
CA ARG A 82 12.18 2.66 -21.53
C ARG A 82 11.67 3.81 -20.67
N THR A 83 12.30 4.03 -19.52
CA THR A 83 12.04 5.18 -18.66
C THR A 83 13.11 6.24 -18.95
N LEU A 84 12.71 7.41 -19.44
CA LEU A 84 13.60 8.52 -19.77
C LEU A 84 13.84 9.37 -18.52
N MET A 85 15.07 9.41 -18.02
CA MET A 85 15.38 10.19 -16.82
C MET A 85 15.72 11.66 -17.17
N PRO A 86 15.52 12.61 -16.24
CA PRO A 86 16.05 13.96 -16.40
C PRO A 86 17.54 13.92 -16.73
N GLY A 87 17.94 14.60 -17.80
CA GLY A 87 19.32 14.60 -18.32
C GLY A 87 19.58 13.61 -19.47
N ASP A 88 18.64 12.72 -19.77
CA ASP A 88 18.71 11.88 -20.97
C ASP A 88 18.54 12.75 -22.24
N LYS A 89 19.28 12.42 -23.32
CA LYS A 89 19.22 13.17 -24.59
C LYS A 89 17.80 13.23 -25.16
N ASP A 90 17.03 12.17 -24.90
CA ASP A 90 15.67 12.00 -25.41
C ASP A 90 14.61 12.62 -24.48
N TYR A 91 14.99 13.11 -23.29
CA TYR A 91 14.07 13.66 -22.28
C TYR A 91 13.36 14.95 -22.72
N ASN A 92 13.98 15.76 -23.58
CA ASN A 92 13.45 17.05 -24.03
C ASN A 92 12.97 17.02 -25.50
N ARG A 93 12.65 15.85 -26.06
CA ARG A 93 12.36 15.70 -27.50
C ARG A 93 10.86 15.68 -27.81
N GLY A 94 10.42 16.55 -28.70
CA GLY A 94 9.08 16.51 -29.31
C GLY A 94 7.93 16.78 -28.33
N THR A 95 6.78 16.11 -28.52
CA THR A 95 5.55 16.25 -27.70
C THR A 95 5.71 15.85 -26.23
N LEU A 96 6.88 15.30 -25.91
CA LEU A 96 7.25 14.79 -24.60
C LEU A 96 8.04 15.85 -23.79
N ASN A 97 8.47 16.97 -24.38
CA ASN A 97 9.18 18.01 -23.65
C ASN A 97 8.28 18.69 -22.57
N PRO A 98 8.67 18.69 -21.27
CA PRO A 98 7.92 19.36 -20.21
C PRO A 98 7.73 20.86 -20.44
N LYS A 99 8.63 21.51 -21.18
CA LYS A 99 8.58 22.96 -21.47
C LYS A 99 7.59 23.33 -22.58
N MET A 100 6.99 22.35 -23.25
CA MET A 100 6.04 22.54 -24.35
C MET A 100 4.60 22.18 -23.96
N ARG A 101 4.35 21.86 -22.68
CA ARG A 101 3.03 21.57 -22.10
C ARG A 101 2.54 22.72 -21.23
#